data_AF-A0A9Q8PEZ0-F1
#
_entry.id   AF-A0A9Q8PEZ0-F1
#
_cell.length_a   1.000
_cell.length_b   1.000
_cell.length_c   1.000
_cell.angle_alpha   90.00
_cell.angle_beta   90.00
_cell.angle_gamma   90.00
#
_symmetry.space_group_name_H-M   'P 1'
#
loop_
_entity.id
_entity.type
_entity.pdbx_description
1 polymer ?
#
loop_
_entity_poly.entity_id
_entity_poly.type
_entity_poly.pdbx_seq_one_letter_code
_entity_poly.pdbx_strand_id
1 'polypeptide(L)'
;MGKRTTKQKPKKASKKSMKERNPQANLLGLPRELRNEIYNHVLKERVNLRARGTAVRNAGLTLACTQLYIESIEQYYKDAIFYYDAKKEIKEEVVFKWLKRLPSKHRTLIKDIHFGPTRFYRMAIPTPWDGQDLDRYEKAMAYLWLKRNMKDRGIKGIC
;
A
#
# COMPACT_ATOMS: atom_id res chain seq x y z
N MET A 1 -38.26 73.19 12.55
CA MET A 1 -38.83 71.90 12.12
C MET A 1 -37.80 71.15 11.26
N GLY A 2 -37.03 70.22 11.83
CA GLY A 2 -36.01 69.45 11.10
C GLY A 2 -36.37 67.97 11.06
N LYS A 3 -36.67 67.44 9.86
CA LYS A 3 -37.07 66.04 9.65
C LYS A 3 -35.86 65.11 9.77
N ARG A 4 -35.88 64.19 10.74
CA ARG A 4 -34.92 63.08 10.86
C ARG A 4 -35.32 61.97 9.88
N THR A 5 -34.53 61.75 8.84
CA THR A 5 -34.64 60.58 7.97
C THR A 5 -33.70 59.48 8.45
N THR A 6 -34.27 58.42 9.01
CA THR A 6 -33.55 57.22 9.48
C THR A 6 -33.19 56.35 8.27
N LYS A 7 -31.91 56.31 7.88
CA LYS A 7 -31.40 55.42 6.82
C LYS A 7 -31.42 53.96 7.32
N GLN A 8 -32.42 53.19 6.91
CA GLN A 8 -32.40 51.72 7.06
C GLN A 8 -31.38 51.12 6.10
N LYS A 9 -30.38 50.44 6.66
CA LYS A 9 -29.33 49.72 5.94
C LYS A 9 -29.91 48.37 5.49
N PRO A 10 -29.86 48.01 4.19
CA PRO A 10 -30.44 46.75 3.73
C PRO A 10 -29.64 45.56 4.28
N LYS A 11 -30.34 44.66 4.98
CA LYS A 11 -29.82 43.36 5.41
C LYS A 11 -29.45 42.56 4.15
N LYS A 12 -28.16 42.52 3.83
CA LYS A 12 -27.62 41.65 2.77
C LYS A 12 -27.94 40.21 3.14
N ALA A 13 -28.92 39.62 2.46
CA ALA A 13 -29.17 38.20 2.49
C ALA A 13 -27.88 37.48 2.10
N SER A 14 -27.24 36.86 3.09
CA SER A 14 -26.12 35.96 2.90
C SER A 14 -26.62 34.77 2.08
N LYS A 15 -26.47 34.87 0.75
CA LYS A 15 -26.49 33.71 -0.15
C LYS A 15 -25.36 32.80 0.33
N LYS A 16 -25.69 31.86 1.22
CA LYS A 16 -24.87 30.67 1.43
C LYS A 16 -24.85 29.96 0.08
N SER A 17 -23.81 30.22 -0.71
CA SER A 17 -23.47 29.42 -1.87
C SER A 17 -23.34 27.99 -1.34
N MET A 18 -24.33 27.17 -1.64
CA MET A 18 -24.28 25.74 -1.47
C MET A 18 -23.19 25.28 -2.44
N LYS A 19 -21.92 25.37 -2.00
CA LYS A 19 -20.80 24.75 -2.68
C LYS A 19 -21.20 23.29 -2.78
N GLU A 20 -21.55 22.86 -3.99
CA GLU A 20 -21.65 21.45 -4.34
C GLU A 20 -20.37 20.82 -3.82
N ARG A 21 -20.47 20.18 -2.64
CA ARG A 21 -19.38 19.38 -2.11
C ARG A 21 -19.23 18.31 -3.16
N ASN A 22 -18.11 18.33 -3.86
CA ASN A 22 -17.77 17.36 -4.87
C ASN A 22 -18.21 15.97 -4.37
N PRO A 23 -19.24 15.36 -5.00
CA PRO A 23 -19.82 14.09 -4.57
C PRO A 23 -18.87 12.92 -4.82
N GLN A 24 -17.64 13.17 -5.29
CA GLN A 24 -16.52 12.23 -5.25
C GLN A 24 -16.17 11.88 -3.80
N ALA A 25 -17.01 11.00 -3.26
CA ALA A 25 -16.82 10.04 -2.17
C ALA A 25 -15.87 10.50 -1.06
N ASN A 26 -16.44 11.04 0.02
CA ASN A 26 -15.74 11.07 1.30
C ASN A 26 -15.53 9.62 1.78
N LEU A 27 -14.40 9.01 1.43
CA LEU A 27 -14.05 7.64 1.81
C LEU A 27 -14.22 7.41 3.32
N LEU A 28 -13.86 8.41 4.14
CA LEU A 28 -13.99 8.36 5.60
C LEU A 28 -15.44 8.45 6.10
N GLY A 29 -16.37 8.92 5.26
CA GLY A 29 -17.80 8.94 5.57
C GLY A 29 -18.50 7.60 5.34
N LEU A 30 -17.85 6.64 4.68
CA LEU A 30 -18.40 5.30 4.49
C LEU A 30 -18.32 4.50 5.80
N PRO A 31 -19.23 3.53 6.04
CA PRO A 31 -19.07 2.51 7.08
C PRO A 31 -17.71 1.79 6.98
N ARG A 32 -17.23 1.30 8.12
CA ARG A 32 -15.89 0.69 8.20
C ARG A 32 -15.77 -0.54 7.31
N GLU A 33 -16.84 -1.30 7.19
CA GLU A 33 -16.95 -2.52 6.40
C GLU A 33 -16.70 -2.22 4.92
N LEU A 34 -17.36 -1.19 4.38
CA LEU A 34 -17.17 -0.76 2.99
C LEU A 34 -15.75 -0.23 2.74
N ARG A 35 -15.17 0.49 3.72
CA ARG A 35 -13.76 0.91 3.61
C ARG A 35 -12.81 -0.29 3.54
N ASN A 36 -13.03 -1.30 4.38
CA ASN A 36 -12.21 -2.52 4.38
C ASN A 36 -12.33 -3.29 3.05
N GLU A 37 -13.51 -3.33 2.44
CA GLU A 37 -13.69 -3.90 1.09
C GLU A 37 -12.91 -3.11 0.04
N ILE A 38 -12.98 -1.78 0.07
CA ILE A 38 -12.18 -0.93 -0.82
C ILE A 38 -10.68 -1.19 -0.62
N TYR A 39 -10.22 -1.28 0.64
CA TYR A 39 -8.83 -1.62 0.95
C TYR A 39 -8.45 -3.00 0.39
N ASN A 40 -9.32 -4.01 0.52
CA ASN A 40 -9.09 -5.35 -0.03
C ASN A 40 -8.88 -5.30 -1.55
N HIS A 41 -9.66 -4.49 -2.26
CA HIS A 41 -9.54 -4.37 -3.71
C HIS A 41 -8.30 -3.58 -4.14
N VAL A 42 -8.00 -2.47 -3.47
CA VAL A 42 -6.92 -1.54 -3.88
C VAL A 42 -5.53 -2.02 -3.43
N LEU A 43 -5.45 -2.70 -2.28
CA LEU A 43 -4.17 -3.08 -1.69
C LEU A 43 -3.69 -4.47 -2.10
N LYS A 44 -4.54 -5.30 -2.71
CA LYS A 44 -4.20 -6.63 -3.28
C LYS A 44 -3.41 -6.51 -4.60
N GLU A 45 -2.78 -5.38 -4.82
CA GLU A 45 -1.95 -5.14 -5.99
C GLU A 45 -0.49 -5.50 -5.73
N ARG A 46 0.24 -5.66 -6.84
CA ARG A 46 1.66 -5.98 -6.79
C ARG A 46 2.49 -4.72 -6.55
N VAL A 47 3.43 -4.78 -5.62
CA VAL A 47 4.30 -3.66 -5.24
C VAL A 47 5.74 -3.88 -5.71
N ASN A 48 6.26 -2.99 -6.55
CA ASN A 48 7.65 -3.03 -6.99
C ASN A 48 8.59 -2.46 -5.93
N LEU A 49 9.47 -3.30 -5.40
CA LEU A 49 10.61 -2.91 -4.59
C LEU A 49 11.69 -2.33 -5.51
N ARG A 50 11.88 -1.00 -5.48
CA ARG A 50 12.99 -0.35 -6.21
C ARG A 50 14.06 0.11 -5.25
N ALA A 51 15.31 0.17 -5.75
CA ALA A 51 16.48 0.60 -4.98
C ALA A 51 16.36 2.02 -4.38
N ARG A 52 15.62 2.91 -5.04
CA ARG A 52 15.39 4.29 -4.58
C ARG A 52 14.14 4.46 -3.72
N GLY A 53 13.52 3.36 -3.29
CA GLY A 53 12.25 3.34 -2.56
C GLY A 53 11.20 2.52 -3.30
N THR A 54 10.25 1.96 -2.57
CA THR A 54 9.07 1.32 -3.17
C THR A 54 8.34 2.33 -4.03
N ALA A 55 8.17 2.04 -5.32
CA ALA A 55 7.30 2.86 -6.16
C ALA A 55 5.88 2.60 -5.70
N VAL A 56 5.41 3.47 -4.81
CA VAL A 56 4.10 3.44 -4.18
C VAL A 56 3.03 3.80 -5.21
N ARG A 57 2.80 2.93 -6.20
CA ARG A 57 1.66 3.16 -7.09
C ARG A 57 0.33 3.02 -6.32
N ASN A 58 0.29 2.24 -5.24
CA ASN A 58 -0.97 1.90 -4.56
C ASN A 58 -1.04 2.18 -3.05
N ALA A 59 0.05 2.60 -2.42
CA ALA A 59 -0.05 3.17 -1.07
C ALA A 59 -0.43 4.67 -1.12
N GLY A 60 -1.02 5.14 -2.24
CA GLY A 60 -1.69 6.44 -2.27
C GLY A 60 -2.73 6.58 -1.15
N LEU A 61 -3.45 5.49 -0.82
CA LEU A 61 -4.35 5.44 0.33
C LEU A 61 -3.62 5.60 1.67
N THR A 62 -2.44 5.00 1.82
CA THR A 62 -1.65 5.14 3.05
C THR A 62 -0.99 6.52 3.16
N LEU A 63 -0.84 7.23 2.04
CA LEU A 63 -0.28 8.59 2.00
C LEU A 63 -1.35 9.69 2.08
N ALA A 64 -2.63 9.36 1.89
CA ALA A 64 -3.71 10.35 1.82
C ALA A 64 -4.00 11.03 3.16
N CYS A 65 -4.18 10.25 4.24
CA CYS A 65 -4.33 10.78 5.59
C CYS A 65 -4.00 9.74 6.67
N THR A 66 -3.75 10.22 7.90
CA THR A 66 -3.37 9.39 9.05
C THR A 66 -4.41 8.31 9.38
N GLN A 67 -5.71 8.61 9.24
CA GLN A 67 -6.76 7.64 9.52
C GLN A 67 -6.71 6.47 8.52
N LEU A 68 -6.67 6.77 7.22
CA LEU A 68 -6.57 5.74 6.18
C LEU A 68 -5.28 4.94 6.33
N TYR A 69 -4.16 5.60 6.67
CA TYR A 69 -2.91 4.92 6.98
C TYR A 69 -3.08 3.88 8.09
N ILE A 70 -3.61 4.27 9.25
CA ILE A 70 -3.77 3.36 10.41
C ILE A 70 -4.68 2.17 10.04
N GLU A 71 -5.75 2.43 9.29
CA GLU A 71 -6.71 1.38 8.93
C GLU A 71 -6.18 0.39 7.89
N SER A 72 -5.39 0.88 6.92
CA SER A 72 -5.00 0.11 5.75
C SER A 72 -3.60 -0.50 5.83
N ILE A 73 -2.72 -0.02 6.70
CA ILE A 73 -1.30 -0.40 6.67
C ILE A 73 -1.07 -1.89 6.96
N GLU A 74 -1.81 -2.47 7.91
CA GLU A 74 -1.68 -3.91 8.23
C GLU A 74 -2.14 -4.76 7.05
N GLN A 75 -3.27 -4.41 6.46
CA GLN A 75 -3.85 -5.09 5.30
C GLN A 75 -2.94 -4.97 4.07
N TYR A 76 -2.34 -3.80 3.86
CA TYR A 76 -1.34 -3.59 2.83
C TYR A 76 -0.17 -4.57 2.96
N TYR A 77 0.46 -4.71 4.13
CA TYR A 77 1.57 -5.65 4.28
C TYR A 77 1.14 -7.12 4.24
N LYS A 78 -0.10 -7.43 4.63
CA LYS A 78 -0.66 -8.79 4.66
C LYS A 78 -1.03 -9.33 3.28
N ASP A 79 -1.58 -8.47 2.42
CA ASP A 79 -2.19 -8.87 1.16
C ASP A 79 -1.42 -8.39 -0.08
N ALA A 80 -0.51 -7.41 0.05
CA ALA A 80 0.32 -6.97 -1.05
C ALA A 80 1.36 -8.03 -1.44
N ILE A 81 1.54 -8.21 -2.75
CA ILE A 81 2.57 -9.09 -3.30
C ILE A 81 3.78 -8.22 -3.67
N PHE A 82 4.84 -8.31 -2.90
CA PHE A 82 6.06 -7.55 -3.15
C PHE A 82 6.92 -8.26 -4.20
N TYR A 83 7.42 -7.51 -5.18
CA TYR A 83 8.31 -8.02 -6.20
C TYR A 83 9.53 -7.13 -6.37
N TYR A 84 10.69 -7.75 -6.59
CA TYR A 84 11.93 -7.07 -6.90
C TYR A 84 12.28 -7.27 -8.37
N ASP A 85 12.17 -6.20 -9.16
CA ASP A 85 12.46 -6.21 -10.60
C ASP A 85 13.97 -6.16 -10.86
N ALA A 86 14.61 -7.33 -10.87
CA ALA A 86 16.02 -7.47 -11.21
C ALA A 86 16.19 -7.46 -12.74
N LYS A 87 16.24 -6.27 -13.35
CA LYS A 87 16.45 -6.15 -14.81
C LYS A 87 17.81 -6.65 -15.30
N LYS A 88 18.82 -6.66 -14.42
CA LYS A 88 20.20 -7.04 -14.76
C LYS A 88 20.80 -8.01 -13.74
N GLU A 89 20.56 -7.75 -12.45
CA GLU A 89 21.12 -8.54 -11.36
C GLU A 89 20.24 -8.39 -10.12
N ILE A 90 20.04 -9.49 -9.39
CA ILE A 90 19.30 -9.48 -8.13
C ILE A 90 20.23 -8.89 -7.05
N LYS A 91 20.00 -7.62 -6.66
CA LYS A 91 20.70 -7.03 -5.51
C LYS A 91 19.90 -7.28 -4.24
N GLU A 92 20.07 -8.46 -3.66
CA GLU A 92 19.40 -8.88 -2.42
C GLU A 92 19.53 -7.85 -1.30
N GLU A 93 20.68 -7.17 -1.21
CA GLU A 93 20.92 -6.09 -0.26
C GLU A 93 19.84 -5.02 -0.26
N VAL A 94 19.25 -4.72 -1.43
CA VAL A 94 18.18 -3.73 -1.55
C VAL A 94 16.94 -4.19 -0.80
N VAL A 95 16.57 -5.45 -0.95
CA VAL A 95 15.42 -6.05 -0.26
C VAL A 95 15.69 -6.10 1.24
N PHE A 96 16.89 -6.48 1.69
CA PHE A 96 17.23 -6.43 3.11
C PHE A 96 17.26 -5.03 3.69
N LYS A 97 17.84 -4.06 2.98
CA LYS A 97 17.85 -2.66 3.40
C LYS A 97 16.41 -2.13 3.51
N TRP A 98 15.53 -2.51 2.59
CA TRP A 98 14.10 -2.20 2.65
C TRP A 98 13.42 -2.88 3.86
N LEU A 99 13.58 -4.19 4.02
CA LEU A 99 13.03 -4.93 5.16
C LEU A 99 13.51 -4.36 6.49
N LYS A 100 14.80 -4.02 6.63
CA LYS A 100 15.36 -3.42 7.85
C LYS A 100 14.73 -2.07 8.21
N ARG A 101 14.25 -1.31 7.23
CA ARG A 101 13.57 -0.02 7.45
C ARG A 101 12.13 -0.18 7.91
N LEU A 102 11.53 -1.36 7.76
CA LEU A 102 10.17 -1.59 8.20
C LEU A 102 10.09 -1.82 9.71
N PRO A 103 9.07 -1.28 10.38
CA PRO A 103 8.76 -1.64 11.76
C PRO A 103 8.61 -3.16 11.89
N SER A 104 9.05 -3.71 13.02
CA SER A 104 9.05 -5.17 13.21
C SER A 104 7.66 -5.80 13.04
N LYS A 105 6.61 -5.09 13.49
CA LYS A 105 5.21 -5.49 13.33
C LYS A 105 4.79 -5.64 11.87
N HIS A 106 5.33 -4.82 10.96
CA HIS A 106 4.98 -4.89 9.53
C HIS A 106 5.75 -6.00 8.82
N ARG A 107 6.99 -6.26 9.25
CA ARG A 107 7.82 -7.34 8.68
C ARG A 107 7.17 -8.72 8.83
N THR A 108 6.53 -8.97 9.97
CA THR A 108 5.86 -10.25 10.25
C THR A 108 4.58 -10.44 9.43
N LEU A 109 4.04 -9.39 8.82
CA LEU A 109 2.84 -9.47 7.99
C LEU A 109 3.17 -9.81 6.53
N ILE A 110 4.39 -9.55 6.09
CA ILE A 110 4.84 -9.86 4.73
C ILE A 110 4.94 -11.37 4.58
N LYS A 111 4.11 -11.93 3.70
CA LYS A 111 4.08 -13.37 3.41
C LYS A 111 5.10 -13.74 2.33
N ASP A 112 5.07 -13.01 1.22
CA ASP A 112 5.83 -13.38 0.02
C ASP A 112 6.56 -12.18 -0.59
N ILE A 113 7.81 -12.42 -0.99
CA ILE A 113 8.61 -11.50 -1.80
C ILE A 113 9.12 -12.27 -3.02
N HIS A 114 8.71 -11.82 -4.20
CA HIS A 114 9.07 -12.47 -5.46
C HIS A 114 10.29 -11.78 -6.07
N PHE A 115 11.20 -12.57 -6.62
CA PHE A 115 12.38 -12.09 -7.32
C PHE A 115 12.25 -12.46 -8.79
N GLY A 116 12.36 -11.47 -9.68
CA GLY A 116 12.39 -11.75 -11.10
C GLY A 116 11.85 -10.60 -11.96
N PRO A 117 11.94 -10.72 -13.29
CA PRO A 117 11.51 -9.67 -14.19
C PRO A 117 9.98 -9.47 -14.13
N THR A 118 9.56 -8.23 -13.89
CA THR A 118 8.13 -7.86 -13.70
C THR A 118 7.20 -8.37 -14.82
N ARG A 119 7.74 -8.49 -16.04
CA ARG A 119 7.02 -8.94 -17.24
C ARG A 119 6.47 -10.37 -17.15
N PHE A 120 7.10 -11.25 -16.37
CA PHE A 120 6.61 -12.63 -16.20
C PHE A 120 5.40 -12.71 -15.28
N TYR A 121 5.28 -11.78 -14.33
CA TYR A 121 4.17 -11.81 -13.39
C TYR A 121 2.90 -11.21 -14.01
N ARG A 122 3.00 -10.22 -14.91
CA ARG A 122 1.84 -9.48 -15.45
C ARG A 122 0.75 -10.37 -16.10
N MET A 123 1.07 -11.60 -16.49
CA MET A 123 0.12 -12.57 -17.06
C MET A 123 -0.27 -13.72 -16.12
N ALA A 124 0.42 -13.88 -14.98
CA ALA A 124 0.11 -14.92 -14.01
C ALA A 124 -1.07 -14.49 -13.13
N ILE A 125 -2.29 -14.64 -13.64
CA ILE A 125 -3.36 -15.18 -12.80
C ILE A 125 -2.84 -16.57 -12.39
N PRO A 126 -2.86 -16.97 -11.11
CA PRO A 126 -2.40 -18.30 -10.74
C PRO A 126 -3.28 -19.31 -11.45
N THR A 127 -2.78 -19.91 -12.52
CA THR A 127 -3.39 -21.12 -13.05
C THR A 127 -2.86 -22.28 -12.23
N PRO A 128 -3.68 -23.31 -11.91
CA PRO A 128 -3.28 -24.42 -11.06
C PRO A 128 -2.11 -25.28 -11.58
N TRP A 129 -1.49 -24.92 -12.72
CA TRP A 129 -0.58 -25.77 -13.49
C TRP A 129 0.76 -25.13 -13.86
N ASP A 130 1.16 -23.99 -13.27
CA ASP A 130 2.52 -23.43 -13.48
C ASP A 130 3.60 -24.17 -12.66
N GLY A 131 3.64 -25.49 -12.82
CA GLY A 131 4.77 -26.32 -12.42
C GLY A 131 5.60 -26.66 -13.65
N GLN A 132 6.76 -26.02 -13.81
CA GLN A 132 7.92 -26.60 -14.50
C GLN A 132 9.24 -25.95 -14.05
N ASP A 133 9.72 -26.47 -12.93
CA ASP A 133 11.09 -26.94 -12.62
C ASP A 133 12.35 -26.06 -12.63
N LEU A 134 12.40 -24.85 -13.18
CA LEU A 134 13.58 -23.97 -12.91
C LEU A 134 13.43 -23.14 -11.63
N ASP A 135 12.20 -22.81 -11.27
CA ASP A 135 11.83 -21.90 -10.19
C ASP A 135 11.92 -22.55 -8.79
N ARG A 136 11.88 -23.88 -8.73
CA ARG A 136 11.86 -24.63 -7.45
C ARG A 136 13.22 -24.62 -6.75
N TYR A 137 14.32 -24.67 -7.50
CA TYR A 137 15.67 -24.69 -6.97
C TYR A 137 16.12 -23.30 -6.53
N GLU A 138 15.88 -22.26 -7.35
CA GLU A 138 16.20 -20.89 -6.98
C GLU A 138 15.36 -20.38 -5.81
N LYS A 139 14.06 -20.71 -5.76
CA LYS A 139 13.21 -20.41 -4.60
C LYS A 139 13.63 -21.19 -3.36
N ALA A 140 14.01 -22.46 -3.49
CA ALA A 140 14.50 -23.25 -2.36
C ALA A 140 15.83 -22.68 -1.81
N MET A 141 16.74 -22.27 -2.68
CA MET A 141 18.02 -21.68 -2.29
C MET A 141 17.86 -20.28 -1.68
N ALA A 142 17.02 -19.43 -2.29
CA ALA A 142 16.67 -18.13 -1.72
C ALA A 142 15.98 -18.30 -0.36
N TYR A 143 15.03 -19.23 -0.23
CA TYR A 143 14.34 -19.52 1.03
C TYR A 143 15.28 -20.07 2.10
N LEU A 144 16.14 -21.04 1.78
CA LEU A 144 17.11 -21.62 2.71
C LEU A 144 18.14 -20.59 3.19
N TRP A 145 18.60 -19.72 2.28
CA TRP A 145 19.53 -18.66 2.61
C TRP A 145 18.87 -17.54 3.42
N LEU A 146 17.61 -17.18 3.11
CA LEU A 146 16.81 -16.22 3.89
C LEU A 146 16.56 -16.76 5.31
N LYS A 147 16.19 -18.04 5.43
CA LYS A 147 15.95 -18.73 6.70
C LYS A 147 17.22 -18.80 7.56
N ARG A 148 18.37 -19.04 6.93
CA ARG A 148 19.68 -19.04 7.61
C ARG A 148 20.05 -17.63 8.12
N ASN A 149 19.93 -16.62 7.27
CA ASN A 149 20.26 -15.24 7.64
C ASN A 149 19.28 -14.60 8.64
N MET A 150 18.02 -15.01 8.67
CA MET A 150 17.07 -14.58 9.70
C MET A 150 17.40 -15.20 11.06
N LYS A 151 17.78 -16.49 11.09
CA LYS A 151 18.19 -17.21 12.30
C LYS A 151 19.46 -16.59 12.92
N ASP A 152 20.46 -16.27 12.10
CA ASP A 152 21.73 -15.69 12.55
C ASP A 152 21.58 -14.24 13.06
N ARG A 153 20.44 -13.60 12.79
CA ARG A 153 20.13 -12.21 13.20
C ARG A 153 19.09 -12.11 14.30
N GLY A 154 18.77 -13.22 14.97
CA GLY A 154 17.83 -13.26 16.10
C GLY A 154 16.37 -12.98 15.70
N ILE A 155 16.04 -13.02 14.41
CA ILE A 155 14.68 -12.87 13.92
C ILE A 155 14.01 -14.24 14.03
N LYS A 156 13.21 -14.46 15.08
CA LYS A 156 12.47 -15.71 15.27
C LYS A 156 11.48 -15.90 14.12
N GLY A 157 11.70 -16.96 13.33
CA GLY A 157 10.86 -17.32 12.19
C GLY A 157 9.45 -17.75 12.61
N ILE A 158 8.48 -17.34 11.81
CA ILE A 158 7.10 -17.85 11.83
C ILE A 158 7.15 -19.26 11.23
N CYS A 159 6.68 -20.26 12.00
CA CYS A 159 6.41 -21.60 11.48
C CYS A 159 5.17 -21.58 10.58
#